data_AF-A0A2R9SUR9-F1
#
_entry.id   AF-A0A2R9SUR9-F1
#
_cell.length_a   1.000
_cell.length_b   1.000
_cell.length_c   1.000
_cell.angle_alpha   90.00
_cell.angle_beta   90.00
_cell.angle_gamma   90.00
#
_symmetry.space_group_name_H-M   'P 1'
#
loop_
_entity.id
_entity.type
_entity.pdbx_description
1 polymer ?
#
loop_
_entity_poly.entity_id
_entity_poly.type
_entity_poly.pdbx_seq_one_letter_code
_entity_poly.pdbx_strand_id
1 'polypeptide(L)'
;MDGLNSTGAPDITMTNLAKGYGLELSIPLQIASMFDVGDVLDHIMLDDKEERRITGEIERIAEGINSPLANADDAAENSTSTMSRMWIKLEEEGLTGGEQVNVNLTTTSTDQFLIPNQAVHKDSEGAYVFTLNESQGPLGNTYYAVRTPIQISDSNDHTTAVSEGLFDQQEIVVDSSGLIIDGTRVNMYNQF
;
A
#
# COMPACT_ATOMS: atom_id res chain seq x y z
N MET A 1 -48.67 -21.01 -33.85
CA MET A 1 -48.85 -20.44 -32.51
C MET A 1 -47.50 -20.47 -31.85
N ASP A 2 -46.81 -19.35 -32.00
CA ASP A 2 -45.43 -19.10 -31.61
C ASP A 2 -45.29 -19.13 -30.09
N GLY A 3 -44.42 -20.00 -29.60
CA GLY A 3 -44.03 -20.07 -28.20
C GLY A 3 -43.02 -18.98 -27.91
N LEU A 4 -43.41 -18.02 -27.06
CA LEU A 4 -42.56 -16.92 -26.62
C LEU A 4 -41.36 -17.43 -25.82
N ASN A 5 -40.21 -16.87 -26.17
CA ASN A 5 -38.91 -17.05 -25.57
C ASN A 5 -38.96 -16.72 -24.07
N SER A 6 -38.54 -17.65 -23.22
CA SER A 6 -38.15 -17.37 -21.84
C SER A 6 -36.72 -17.85 -21.65
N THR A 7 -35.76 -17.01 -22.01
CA THR A 7 -34.38 -17.08 -21.50
C THR A 7 -34.42 -16.57 -20.06
N GLY A 8 -35.03 -17.37 -19.19
CA GLY A 8 -35.29 -17.05 -17.78
C GLY A 8 -34.37 -17.81 -16.84
N ALA A 9 -33.07 -17.85 -17.12
CA ALA A 9 -32.09 -18.16 -16.09
C ALA A 9 -31.68 -16.83 -15.45
N PRO A 10 -31.93 -16.61 -14.14
CA PRO A 10 -31.29 -15.51 -13.44
C PRO A 10 -29.77 -15.72 -13.47
N ASP A 11 -29.01 -14.68 -13.82
CA ASP A 11 -27.55 -14.79 -13.99
C ASP A 11 -26.83 -15.03 -12.65
N ILE A 12 -27.41 -14.67 -11.49
CA ILE A 12 -26.95 -15.03 -10.14
C ILE A 12 -28.12 -14.99 -9.13
N THR A 13 -28.27 -15.99 -8.24
CA THR A 13 -29.07 -15.85 -6.99
C THR A 13 -28.46 -16.57 -5.77
N MET A 14 -28.15 -15.73 -4.75
CA MET A 14 -27.95 -15.86 -3.29
C MET A 14 -27.54 -17.19 -2.61
N THR A 15 -26.48 -17.21 -1.79
CA THR A 15 -26.21 -16.57 -0.46
C THR A 15 -26.63 -17.47 0.71
N ASN A 16 -25.62 -18.07 1.33
CA ASN A 16 -25.78 -18.94 2.49
C ASN A 16 -25.93 -18.09 3.76
N LEU A 17 -27.17 -17.95 4.22
CA LEU A 17 -27.60 -17.28 5.44
C LEU A 17 -26.98 -17.81 6.75
N ALA A 18 -26.18 -18.89 6.73
CA ALA A 18 -25.53 -19.43 7.91
C ALA A 18 -24.09 -18.92 8.15
N LYS A 19 -23.49 -18.19 7.19
CA LYS A 19 -22.09 -17.73 7.28
C LYS A 19 -21.89 -16.22 7.33
N GLY A 20 -22.97 -15.44 7.24
CA GLY A 20 -22.93 -13.98 7.13
C GLY A 20 -22.96 -13.49 5.68
N TYR A 21 -22.97 -12.18 5.50
CA TYR A 21 -22.89 -11.54 4.19
C TYR A 21 -21.42 -11.37 3.80
N GLY A 22 -21.12 -11.52 2.52
CA GLY A 22 -19.77 -11.34 1.99
C GLY A 22 -19.81 -10.76 0.58
N LEU A 23 -18.72 -10.14 0.19
CA LEU A 23 -18.53 -9.50 -1.11
C LEU A 23 -17.31 -10.09 -1.82
N GLU A 24 -17.41 -10.27 -3.12
CA GLU A 24 -16.35 -10.75 -4.00
C GLU A 24 -15.94 -9.61 -4.95
N LEU A 25 -14.67 -9.22 -4.92
CA LEU A 25 -14.10 -8.16 -5.75
C LEU A 25 -13.06 -8.75 -6.69
N SER A 26 -13.03 -8.28 -7.94
CA SER A 26 -11.93 -8.53 -8.87
C SER A 26 -11.03 -7.30 -8.93
N ILE A 27 -9.82 -7.42 -8.40
CA ILE A 27 -8.86 -6.32 -8.28
C ILE A 27 -7.52 -6.68 -8.95
N PRO A 28 -6.76 -5.72 -9.49
CA PRO A 28 -5.42 -5.98 -10.02
C PRO A 28 -4.49 -6.61 -8.97
N LEU A 29 -3.58 -7.47 -9.42
CA LEU A 29 -2.62 -8.16 -8.55
C LEU A 29 -1.80 -7.19 -7.70
N GLN A 30 -1.39 -6.05 -8.26
CA GLN A 30 -0.65 -5.02 -7.51
C GLN A 30 -1.42 -4.50 -6.30
N ILE A 31 -2.75 -4.37 -6.42
CA ILE A 31 -3.63 -3.96 -5.31
C ILE A 31 -3.84 -5.13 -4.36
N ALA A 32 -4.08 -6.34 -4.88
CA ALA A 32 -4.26 -7.53 -4.06
C ALA A 32 -3.03 -7.86 -3.20
N SER A 33 -1.82 -7.61 -3.70
CA SER A 33 -0.57 -7.83 -2.97
C SER A 33 -0.34 -6.86 -1.80
N MET A 34 -1.17 -5.82 -1.67
CA MET A 34 -1.08 -4.84 -0.58
C MET A 34 -1.96 -5.19 0.62
N PHE A 35 -2.75 -6.27 0.52
CA PHE A 35 -3.66 -6.71 1.58
C PHE A 35 -3.39 -8.16 1.97
N ASP A 36 -3.57 -8.45 3.24
CA ASP A 36 -3.46 -9.79 3.81
C ASP A 36 -4.84 -10.35 4.22
N VAL A 37 -4.96 -11.67 4.28
CA VAL A 37 -6.15 -12.32 4.83
C VAL A 37 -6.23 -12.01 6.32
N GLY A 38 -7.37 -11.47 6.76
CA GLY A 38 -7.60 -10.96 8.12
C GLY A 38 -7.57 -9.44 8.24
N ASP A 39 -7.19 -8.71 7.18
CA ASP A 39 -7.23 -7.25 7.19
C ASP A 39 -8.67 -6.73 7.29
N VAL A 40 -8.86 -5.69 8.11
CA VAL A 40 -10.15 -5.05 8.35
C VAL A 40 -10.28 -3.80 7.48
N LEU A 41 -11.35 -3.77 6.68
CA LEU A 41 -11.75 -2.65 5.84
C LEU A 41 -12.90 -1.88 6.51
N ASP A 42 -12.68 -0.63 6.87
CA ASP A 42 -13.62 0.22 7.63
C ASP A 42 -14.31 1.31 6.77
N HIS A 43 -14.00 1.36 5.47
CA HIS A 43 -14.52 2.32 4.50
C HIS A 43 -15.31 1.66 3.35
N ILE A 44 -16.24 0.76 3.70
CA ILE A 44 -17.20 0.19 2.75
C ILE A 44 -18.50 1.01 2.84
N MET A 45 -18.92 1.61 1.74
CA MET A 45 -20.15 2.40 1.66
C MET A 45 -21.25 1.58 0.99
N LEU A 46 -22.40 1.46 1.65
CA LEU A 46 -23.60 0.87 1.07
C LEU A 46 -24.30 1.90 0.19
N ASP A 47 -24.60 1.56 -1.05
CA ASP A 47 -25.39 2.40 -1.98
C ASP A 47 -26.89 2.21 -1.71
N ASP A 48 -27.29 2.48 -0.46
CA ASP A 48 -28.67 2.55 -0.02
C ASP A 48 -29.12 4.02 0.12
N LYS A 49 -30.38 4.24 0.52
CA LYS A 49 -30.92 5.61 0.66
C LYS A 49 -30.23 6.44 1.75
N GLU A 50 -29.44 5.81 2.61
CA GLU A 50 -28.81 6.41 3.78
C GLU A 50 -27.28 6.45 3.68
N GLU A 51 -26.70 5.93 2.58
CA GLU A 51 -25.25 5.87 2.33
C GLU A 51 -24.46 5.37 3.56
N ARG A 52 -24.90 4.26 4.15
CA ARG A 52 -24.32 3.78 5.41
C ARG A 52 -22.89 3.26 5.21
N ARG A 53 -22.00 3.57 6.15
CA ARG A 53 -20.65 3.01 6.21
C ARG A 53 -20.64 1.73 7.05
N ILE A 54 -20.07 0.67 6.52
CA ILE A 54 -19.93 -0.64 7.16
C ILE A 54 -18.47 -1.10 7.16
N THR A 55 -18.19 -2.09 7.99
CA THR A 55 -16.88 -2.72 8.14
C THR A 55 -16.91 -4.15 7.58
N GLY A 56 -15.77 -4.63 7.09
CA GLY A 56 -15.60 -6.03 6.69
C GLY A 56 -14.16 -6.51 6.87
N GLU A 57 -13.99 -7.83 6.97
CA GLU A 57 -12.69 -8.50 7.12
C GLU A 57 -12.38 -9.30 5.85
N ILE A 58 -11.15 -9.23 5.35
CA ILE A 58 -10.73 -10.03 4.20
C ILE A 58 -10.66 -11.52 4.61
N GLU A 59 -11.58 -12.34 4.11
CA GLU A 59 -11.65 -13.77 4.40
C GLU A 59 -10.70 -14.57 3.50
N ARG A 60 -10.50 -14.13 2.26
CA ARG A 60 -9.69 -14.85 1.28
C ARG A 60 -9.25 -13.97 0.12
N ILE A 61 -8.04 -14.19 -0.36
CA ILE A 61 -7.54 -13.67 -1.64
C ILE A 61 -7.13 -14.86 -2.51
N ALA A 62 -7.53 -14.89 -3.78
CA ALA A 62 -7.08 -15.87 -4.76
C ALA A 62 -6.64 -15.19 -6.04
N GLU A 63 -5.44 -15.49 -6.49
CA GLU A 63 -4.93 -15.04 -7.78
C GLU A 63 -5.84 -15.56 -8.91
N GLY A 64 -6.24 -14.66 -9.80
CA GLY A 64 -7.05 -14.96 -10.96
C GLY A 64 -6.18 -15.27 -12.17
N ILE A 65 -6.76 -16.00 -13.12
CA ILE A 65 -6.12 -16.35 -14.39
C ILE A 65 -6.16 -15.12 -15.30
N ASN A 66 -5.04 -14.85 -15.97
CA ASN A 66 -4.88 -13.83 -17.01
C ASN A 66 -6.12 -13.75 -17.92
N SER A 67 -6.75 -12.59 -18.03
CA SER A 67 -7.62 -12.30 -19.17
C SER A 67 -6.73 -11.92 -20.34
N PRO A 68 -6.55 -12.77 -21.37
CA PRO A 68 -5.95 -12.30 -22.60
C PRO A 68 -6.91 -11.28 -23.20
N LEU A 69 -6.56 -10.00 -23.16
CA LEU A 69 -7.23 -9.00 -23.96
C LEU A 69 -6.90 -9.32 -25.42
N ALA A 70 -7.74 -10.12 -26.06
CA ALA A 70 -7.61 -10.48 -27.46
C ALA A 70 -7.92 -9.24 -28.31
N ASN A 71 -6.87 -8.54 -28.74
CA ASN A 71 -6.92 -7.72 -29.94
C ASN A 71 -5.64 -7.99 -30.74
N ALA A 72 -5.85 -8.51 -31.95
CA ALA A 72 -4.82 -8.75 -32.95
C ALA A 72 -4.34 -7.42 -33.54
N ASP A 73 -3.06 -7.39 -33.93
CA ASP A 73 -2.33 -6.28 -34.56
C ASP A 73 -2.19 -5.01 -33.73
N ASP A 74 -1.16 -4.95 -32.88
CA ASP A 74 0.04 -4.15 -33.15
C ASP A 74 1.05 -4.31 -32.00
N ALA A 75 2.33 -4.26 -32.34
CA ALA A 75 3.43 -4.47 -31.39
C ALA A 75 3.51 -3.31 -30.37
N ALA A 76 2.95 -3.52 -29.18
CA ALA A 76 3.20 -2.72 -27.99
C ALA A 76 3.06 -3.59 -26.74
N GLU A 77 3.89 -3.33 -25.73
CA GLU A 77 4.07 -4.11 -24.50
C GLU A 77 2.75 -4.67 -23.93
N ASN A 78 2.67 -6.01 -23.91
CA ASN A 78 1.55 -6.75 -23.37
C ASN A 78 1.54 -6.63 -21.84
N SER A 79 0.99 -5.53 -21.31
CA SER A 79 0.65 -5.39 -19.90
C SER A 79 -0.44 -6.40 -19.56
N THR A 80 -0.02 -7.62 -19.24
CA THR A 80 -0.90 -8.66 -18.71
C THR A 80 -1.33 -8.21 -17.31
N SER A 81 -2.44 -7.48 -17.23
CA SER A 81 -3.05 -7.12 -15.95
C SER A 81 -3.59 -8.38 -15.30
N THR A 82 -2.76 -9.03 -14.49
CA THR A 82 -3.16 -10.17 -13.68
C THR A 82 -4.20 -9.67 -12.68
N MET A 83 -5.42 -10.18 -12.77
CA MET A 83 -6.50 -9.86 -11.82
C MET A 83 -6.52 -10.93 -10.73
N SER A 84 -6.85 -10.52 -9.51
CA SER A 84 -7.06 -11.38 -8.35
C SER A 84 -8.47 -11.20 -7.82
N ARG A 85 -9.02 -12.26 -7.23
CA ARG A 85 -10.33 -12.23 -6.59
C ARG A 85 -10.16 -12.18 -5.07
N MET A 86 -10.85 -11.24 -4.44
CA MET A 86 -10.83 -11.00 -3.00
C MET A 86 -12.23 -11.20 -2.44
N TRP A 87 -12.37 -12.02 -1.40
CA TRP A 87 -13.59 -12.22 -0.65
C TRP A 87 -13.47 -11.52 0.69
N ILE A 88 -14.42 -10.65 0.99
CA ILE A 88 -14.51 -9.90 2.25
C ILE A 88 -15.81 -10.30 2.94
N LYS A 89 -15.72 -10.63 4.21
CA LYS A 89 -16.85 -10.90 5.08
C LYS A 89 -17.31 -9.59 5.71
N LEU A 90 -18.61 -9.29 5.65
CA LEU A 90 -19.17 -8.06 6.20
C LEU A 90 -19.62 -8.26 7.65
N GLU A 91 -19.38 -7.25 8.47
CA GLU A 91 -19.73 -7.20 9.89
C GLU A 91 -20.90 -6.25 10.17
N GLU A 92 -22.00 -6.37 9.41
CA GLU A 92 -23.19 -5.53 9.59
C GLU A 92 -24.45 -6.37 9.78
N GLU A 93 -25.22 -6.07 10.83
CA GLU A 93 -26.54 -6.64 11.05
C GLU A 93 -27.58 -5.90 10.19
N GLY A 94 -28.36 -6.64 9.39
CA GLY A 94 -29.45 -6.07 8.59
C GLY A 94 -29.14 -5.85 7.11
N LEU A 95 -28.00 -6.33 6.64
CA LEU A 95 -27.81 -6.55 5.20
C LEU A 95 -28.86 -7.54 4.70
N THR A 96 -29.36 -7.31 3.50
CA THR A 96 -30.36 -8.19 2.87
C THR A 96 -29.78 -8.95 1.67
N GLY A 97 -28.62 -8.49 1.18
CA GLY A 97 -27.94 -9.04 0.02
C GLY A 97 -28.56 -8.53 -1.28
N GLY A 98 -27.73 -8.40 -2.32
CA GLY A 98 -28.14 -7.72 -3.55
C GLY A 98 -28.06 -6.19 -3.45
N GLU A 99 -27.62 -5.66 -2.31
CA GLU A 99 -27.22 -4.25 -2.16
C GLU A 99 -25.96 -3.98 -3.00
N GLN A 100 -25.92 -2.81 -3.63
CA GLN A 100 -24.72 -2.32 -4.30
C GLN A 100 -23.82 -1.68 -3.24
N VAL A 101 -22.51 -1.92 -3.33
CA VAL A 101 -21.53 -1.40 -2.38
C VAL A 101 -20.42 -0.69 -3.13
N ASN A 102 -19.97 0.44 -2.59
CA ASN A 102 -18.76 1.12 -3.01
C ASN A 102 -17.66 0.80 -1.99
N VAL A 103 -16.63 0.08 -2.43
CA VAL A 103 -15.49 -0.27 -1.59
C VAL A 103 -14.33 0.65 -1.95
N ASN A 104 -13.90 1.47 -1.00
CA ASN A 104 -12.70 2.27 -1.16
C ASN A 104 -11.49 1.53 -0.58
N LEU A 105 -10.71 0.90 -1.47
CA LEU A 105 -9.46 0.23 -1.11
C LEU A 105 -8.35 1.27 -1.10
N THR A 106 -8.09 1.87 0.07
CA THR A 106 -6.94 2.75 0.28
C THR A 106 -5.83 1.96 0.95
N THR A 107 -4.71 1.80 0.26
CA THR A 107 -3.46 1.32 0.85
C THR A 107 -2.54 2.51 1.04
N THR A 108 -2.08 2.75 2.27
CA THR A 108 -0.85 3.51 2.47
C THR A 108 0.28 2.64 1.93
N SER A 109 0.65 2.91 0.67
CA SER A 109 1.84 2.32 0.05
C SER A 109 3.00 2.51 1.03
N THR A 110 3.68 1.41 1.39
CA THR A 110 4.90 1.28 2.21
C THR A 110 5.48 2.63 2.63
N ASP A 111 5.56 2.93 3.93
CA ASP A 111 6.10 4.18 4.48
C ASP A 111 7.32 4.68 3.71
N GLN A 112 7.09 5.55 2.73
CA GLN A 112 8.13 6.12 1.89
C GLN A 112 8.57 7.42 2.51
N PHE A 113 9.84 7.48 2.89
CA PHE A 113 10.42 8.70 3.42
C PHE A 113 10.94 9.55 2.26
N LEU A 114 10.41 10.78 2.15
CA LEU A 114 10.95 11.78 1.23
C LEU A 114 12.10 12.51 1.90
N ILE A 115 13.29 12.38 1.33
CA ILE A 115 14.50 13.05 1.82
C ILE A 115 15.11 13.94 0.74
N PRO A 116 15.76 15.06 1.11
CA PRO A 116 16.49 15.89 0.15
C PRO A 116 17.60 15.08 -0.54
N ASN A 117 17.76 15.27 -1.85
CA ASN A 117 18.80 14.57 -2.63
C ASN A 117 20.22 14.78 -2.08
N GLN A 118 20.47 15.92 -1.44
CA GLN A 118 21.77 16.26 -0.85
C GLN A 118 22.16 15.37 0.33
N ALA A 119 21.18 14.77 1.02
CA ALA A 119 21.40 13.83 2.12
C ALA A 119 21.76 12.40 1.64
N VAL A 120 21.55 12.12 0.34
CA VAL A 120 21.74 10.79 -0.24
C VAL A 120 23.16 10.65 -0.77
N HIS A 121 23.87 9.66 -0.25
CA HIS A 121 25.20 9.29 -0.71
C HIS A 121 25.15 7.96 -1.47
N LYS A 122 26.08 7.76 -2.39
CA LYS A 122 26.23 6.51 -3.16
C LYS A 122 27.69 6.09 -3.18
N ASP A 123 27.93 4.82 -2.93
CA ASP A 123 29.24 4.18 -3.07
C ASP A 123 29.13 2.82 -3.76
N SER A 124 30.19 2.00 -3.67
CA SER A 124 30.22 0.66 -4.26
C SER A 124 29.25 -0.34 -3.63
N GLU A 125 28.76 -0.09 -2.42
CA GLU A 125 27.85 -0.98 -1.69
C GLU A 125 26.38 -0.59 -1.89
N GLY A 126 26.09 0.63 -2.33
CA GLY A 126 24.75 1.10 -2.64
C GLY A 126 24.49 2.54 -2.23
N ALA A 127 23.21 2.87 -2.08
CA ALA A 127 22.78 4.16 -1.54
C ALA A 127 22.74 4.12 -0.01
N TYR A 128 23.17 5.21 0.62
CA TYR A 128 23.15 5.35 2.08
C TYR A 128 22.93 6.81 2.48
N VAL A 129 22.52 7.01 3.73
CA VAL A 129 22.45 8.33 4.37
C VAL A 129 23.19 8.30 5.71
N PHE A 130 23.46 9.48 6.28
CA PHE A 130 23.92 9.57 7.66
C PHE A 130 22.75 9.89 8.58
N THR A 131 22.47 8.99 9.52
CA THR A 131 21.44 9.17 10.55
C THR A 131 22.08 9.57 11.87
N LEU A 132 21.33 10.25 12.74
CA LEU A 132 21.81 10.60 14.07
C LEU A 132 21.42 9.53 15.08
N ASN A 133 22.43 9.04 15.81
CA ASN A 133 22.22 8.20 16.97
C ASN A 133 22.52 9.00 18.24
N GLU A 134 21.54 9.05 19.15
CA GLU A 134 21.68 9.66 20.45
C GLU A 134 22.23 8.66 21.47
N SER A 135 23.34 9.02 22.12
CA SER A 135 23.86 8.31 23.28
C SER A 135 23.77 9.19 24.52
N GLN A 136 23.04 8.74 25.54
CA GLN A 136 22.95 9.42 26.83
C GLN A 136 24.20 9.13 27.67
N GLY A 137 24.97 10.17 27.96
CA GLY A 137 26.12 10.11 28.87
C GLY A 137 25.80 10.74 30.23
N PRO A 138 26.68 10.55 31.23
CA PRO A 138 26.55 11.19 32.56
C PRO A 138 26.53 12.72 32.53
N LEU A 139 26.92 13.32 31.39
CA LEU A 139 27.05 14.75 31.17
C LEU A 139 26.07 15.28 30.12
N GLY A 140 25.08 14.49 29.70
CA GLY A 140 24.07 14.85 28.70
C GLY A 140 24.15 14.02 27.41
N ASN A 141 23.28 14.39 26.46
CA ASN A 141 23.12 13.68 25.19
C ASN A 141 24.30 13.97 24.27
N THR A 142 24.83 12.95 23.62
CA THR A 142 25.84 13.07 22.55
C THR A 142 25.31 12.41 21.29
N TYR A 143 25.40 13.13 20.17
CA TYR A 143 24.91 12.66 18.88
C TYR A 143 26.07 12.19 18.01
N TYR A 144 25.87 11.07 17.33
CA TYR A 144 26.83 10.47 16.40
C TYR A 144 26.16 10.23 15.05
N ALA A 145 26.88 10.56 13.97
CA ALA A 145 26.46 10.20 12.63
C ALA A 145 26.73 8.70 12.39
N VAL A 146 25.71 7.99 11.95
CA VAL A 146 25.76 6.56 11.62
C VAL A 146 25.46 6.38 10.14
N ARG A 147 26.32 5.63 9.43
CA ARG A 147 26.07 5.25 8.04
C ARG A 147 24.92 4.23 7.99
N THR A 148 23.82 4.62 7.37
CA THR A 148 22.61 3.79 7.26
C THR A 148 22.33 3.49 5.79
N PRO A 149 22.39 2.22 5.36
CA PRO A 149 22.04 1.83 3.99
C PRO A 149 20.55 2.06 3.76
N ILE A 150 20.19 2.51 2.54
CA ILE A 150 18.81 2.81 2.17
C ILE A 150 18.43 2.19 0.82
N GLN A 151 17.14 1.87 0.67
CA GLN A 151 16.56 1.43 -0.60
C GLN A 151 15.80 2.60 -1.24
N ILE A 152 16.23 3.02 -2.43
CA ILE A 152 15.55 4.11 -3.18
C ILE A 152 14.42 3.50 -4.00
N SER A 153 13.21 4.03 -3.85
CA SER A 153 12.04 3.67 -4.67
C SER A 153 11.86 4.60 -5.86
N ASP A 154 12.09 5.90 -5.67
CA ASP A 154 11.96 6.92 -6.72
C ASP A 154 12.83 8.15 -6.41
N SER A 155 13.13 8.97 -7.41
CA SER A 155 13.87 10.22 -7.22
C SER A 155 13.50 11.25 -8.28
N ASN A 156 13.30 12.50 -7.86
CA ASN A 156 13.17 13.66 -8.74
C ASN A 156 14.34 14.63 -8.57
N ASP A 157 14.27 15.82 -9.15
CA ASP A 157 15.36 16.82 -9.12
C ASP A 157 15.69 17.35 -7.71
N HIS A 158 14.76 17.25 -6.76
CA HIS A 158 14.90 17.84 -5.41
C HIS A 158 14.92 16.80 -4.28
N THR A 159 14.17 15.72 -4.42
CA THR A 159 13.87 14.74 -3.36
C THR A 159 13.97 13.31 -3.86
N THR A 160 14.38 12.42 -2.96
CA THR A 160 14.45 10.98 -3.16
C THR A 160 13.45 10.29 -2.21
N ALA A 161 12.65 9.38 -2.76
CA ALA A 161 11.75 8.52 -2.00
C ALA A 161 12.49 7.24 -1.58
N VAL A 162 12.51 6.99 -0.27
CA VAL A 162 13.18 5.84 0.36
C VAL A 162 12.14 4.88 0.89
N SER A 163 12.19 3.62 0.45
CA SER A 163 11.24 2.58 0.86
C SER A 163 11.73 1.71 2.03
N GLU A 164 13.04 1.67 2.28
CA GLU A 164 13.63 0.87 3.37
C GLU A 164 14.91 1.53 3.93
N GLY A 165 15.24 1.19 5.17
CA GLY A 165 16.47 1.63 5.86
C GLY A 165 16.28 2.82 6.80
N LEU A 166 15.09 3.40 6.86
CA LEU A 166 14.74 4.52 7.74
C LEU A 166 13.54 4.17 8.63
N PHE A 167 13.52 4.76 9.82
CA PHE A 167 12.44 4.64 10.79
C PHE A 167 11.73 5.98 10.97
N ASP A 168 10.48 5.94 11.45
CA ASP A 168 9.74 7.15 11.76
C ASP A 168 10.49 8.02 12.80
N GLN A 169 10.44 9.33 12.61
CA GLN A 169 11.14 10.34 13.42
C GLN A 169 12.67 10.23 13.46
N GLN A 170 13.29 9.43 12.58
CA GLN A 170 14.75 9.32 12.52
C GLN A 170 15.39 10.60 11.95
N GLU A 171 16.31 11.20 12.70
CA GLU A 171 17.03 12.39 12.26
C GLU A 171 18.11 12.03 11.22
N ILE A 172 18.10 12.77 10.10
CA ILE A 172 19.00 12.57 8.95
C ILE A 172 19.83 13.82 8.76
N VAL A 173 21.12 13.63 8.47
CA VAL A 173 22.03 14.72 8.16
C VAL A 173 21.83 15.17 6.71
N VAL A 174 21.32 16.39 6.52
CA VAL A 174 21.07 16.97 5.19
C VAL A 174 22.25 17.78 4.67
N ASP A 175 22.97 18.45 5.57
CA ASP A 175 24.14 19.27 5.24
C ASP A 175 25.19 19.19 6.36
N SER A 176 26.45 19.39 5.99
CA SER A 176 27.58 19.29 6.92
C SER A 176 28.70 20.28 6.58
N SER A 177 29.28 20.92 7.59
CA SER A 177 30.38 21.89 7.44
C SER A 177 31.77 21.24 7.36
N GLY A 178 31.86 19.92 7.43
CA GLY A 178 33.10 19.14 7.39
C GLY A 178 32.83 17.71 6.92
N LEU A 179 33.90 16.94 6.67
CA LEU A 179 33.77 15.55 6.23
C LEU A 179 33.11 14.70 7.32
N ILE A 180 31.98 14.07 6.99
CA ILE A 180 31.30 13.10 7.86
C ILE A 180 31.69 11.69 7.43
N ILE A 181 32.10 10.89 8.42
CA ILE A 181 32.26 9.44 8.30
C ILE A 181 31.45 8.75 9.40
N ASP A 182 31.25 7.45 9.26
CA ASP A 182 30.56 6.66 10.28
C ASP A 182 31.21 6.80 11.66
N GLY A 183 30.39 7.01 12.70
CA GLY A 183 30.82 7.25 14.07
C GLY A 183 31.29 8.69 14.38
N THR A 184 31.16 9.63 13.44
CA THR A 184 31.55 11.03 13.68
C THR A 184 30.62 11.66 14.72
N ARG A 185 31.19 12.23 15.78
CA ARG A 185 30.43 13.03 16.75
C ARG A 185 29.94 14.31 16.09
N VAL A 186 28.65 14.58 16.18
CA VAL A 186 28.02 15.78 15.62
C VAL A 186 27.48 16.68 16.74
N ASN A 187 27.52 17.99 16.50
CA ASN A 187 26.79 18.97 17.29
C ASN A 187 25.69 19.54 16.43
N MET A 188 24.43 19.42 16.85
CA MET A 188 23.30 19.96 16.11
C MET A 188 23.24 21.48 16.25
N TYR A 189 23.06 22.16 15.12
CA TYR A 189 22.72 23.57 15.05
C TYR A 189 21.33 23.67 14.43
N ASN A 190 20.28 23.75 15.26
CA ASN A 190 18.92 23.90 14.77
C ASN A 190 18.73 25.36 14.30
N GLN A 191 18.39 25.57 13.02
CA GLN A 191 17.93 26.89 12.55
C GLN A 191 16.40 26.93 12.65
N PHE A 192 15.90 27.96 13.32
CA PHE A 192 14.47 28.23 13.52
C PHE A 192 13.79 28.73 12.25
#